data_AF-A0A966WST7-F1
#
_entry.id   AF-A0A966WST7-F1
#
_cell.length_a   1.000
_cell.length_b   1.000
_cell.length_c   1.000
_cell.angle_alpha   90.00
_cell.angle_beta   90.00
_cell.angle_gamma   90.00
#
_symmetry.space_group_name_H-M   'P 1'
#
loop_
_entity.id
_entity.type
_entity.pdbx_description
1 polymer ?
#
loop_
_entity_poly.entity_id
_entity_poly.type
_entity_poly.pdbx_seq_one_letter_code
_entity_poly.pdbx_strand_id
1 'polypeptide(L)'
;MARPLVVFSHGNSFPASTYRVMLDQLRERGFAVEALEMFGHDPRYPVSSNWPNLVQELIDFVQPIAARYGQRPFLIGHSLGGLLSLMAAARVPD
;
A
#
# COMPACT_ATOMS: atom_id res chain seq x y z
N MET A 1 6.15 -19.58 11.78
CA MET A 1 6.56 -18.21 12.14
C MET A 1 5.66 -17.23 11.40
N ALA A 2 5.34 -16.07 11.99
CA ALA A 2 4.58 -15.04 11.28
C ALA A 2 5.39 -14.52 10.08
N ARG A 3 4.75 -14.38 8.91
CA ARG A 3 5.38 -13.86 7.70
C ARG A 3 5.42 -12.33 7.76
N PRO A 4 6.57 -11.65 7.58
CA PRO A 4 6.60 -10.19 7.56
C PRO A 4 5.65 -9.62 6.51
N LEU A 5 4.89 -8.59 6.88
CA LEU A 5 3.91 -7.96 6.00
C LEU A 5 4.55 -6.85 5.17
N VAL A 6 4.37 -6.92 3.85
CA VAL A 6 4.66 -5.86 2.90
C VAL A 6 3.35 -5.35 2.33
N VAL A 7 3.15 -4.04 2.38
CA VAL A 7 2.12 -3.35 1.60
C VAL A 7 2.80 -2.61 0.46
N PHE A 8 2.42 -2.94 -0.76
CA PHE A 8 2.95 -2.31 -1.96
C PHE A 8 1.99 -1.29 -2.57
N SER A 9 2.49 -0.08 -2.83
CA SER A 9 1.77 1.03 -3.46
C SER A 9 2.33 1.28 -4.87
N HIS A 10 1.49 1.10 -5.89
CA HIS A 10 1.88 1.21 -7.29
C HIS A 10 2.15 2.67 -7.75
N GLY A 11 2.76 2.82 -8.93
CA GLY A 11 2.98 4.14 -9.53
C GLY A 11 1.72 4.74 -10.17
N ASN A 12 1.75 6.04 -10.47
CA ASN A 12 0.66 6.68 -11.19
C ASN A 12 0.42 6.00 -12.55
N SER A 13 -0.85 5.75 -12.89
CA SER A 13 -1.27 5.09 -14.15
C SER A 13 -0.87 3.61 -14.33
N PHE A 14 -0.27 2.96 -13.33
CA PHE A 14 0.08 1.53 -13.39
C PHE A 14 -0.58 0.78 -12.23
N PRO A 15 -1.55 -0.12 -12.45
CA PRO A 15 -2.18 -0.85 -11.36
C PRO A 15 -1.21 -1.82 -10.67
N ALA A 16 -1.52 -2.27 -9.45
CA ALA A 16 -0.61 -3.14 -8.68
C ALA A 16 -0.27 -4.44 -9.42
N SER A 17 -1.20 -5.01 -10.16
CA SER A 17 -0.98 -6.18 -11.04
C SER A 17 0.17 -6.00 -12.06
N THR A 18 0.51 -4.77 -12.44
CA THR A 18 1.69 -4.49 -13.30
C THR A 18 3.00 -4.96 -12.65
N TYR A 19 3.05 -5.00 -11.32
CA TYR A 19 4.23 -5.38 -10.54
C TYR A 19 4.24 -6.86 -10.15
N ARG A 20 3.32 -7.69 -10.69
CA ARG A 20 3.11 -9.08 -10.26
C ARG A 20 4.40 -9.89 -10.14
N VAL A 21 5.32 -9.78 -11.11
CA VAL A 21 6.57 -10.55 -11.10
C VAL A 21 7.40 -10.25 -9.85
N MET A 22 7.52 -8.97 -9.49
CA MET A 22 8.20 -8.56 -8.27
C MET A 22 7.44 -8.98 -7.01
N LEU A 23 6.11 -8.84 -7.00
CA LEU A 23 5.28 -9.19 -5.84
C LEU A 23 5.27 -10.71 -5.58
N ASP A 24 5.22 -11.53 -6.61
CA ASP A 24 5.27 -12.98 -6.52
C ASP A 24 6.65 -13.44 -6.02
N GLN A 25 7.71 -12.81 -6.50
CA GLN A 25 9.07 -13.02 -5.99
C GLN A 25 9.22 -12.64 -4.50
N LEU A 26 8.46 -11.68 -3.97
CA LEU A 26 8.42 -11.41 -2.52
C LEU A 26 7.64 -12.49 -1.77
N ARG A 27 6.51 -12.95 -2.31
CA ARG A 27 5.72 -14.03 -1.72
C ARG A 27 6.52 -15.33 -1.62
N GLU A 28 7.26 -15.69 -2.67
CA GLU A 28 8.15 -16.86 -2.71
C GLU A 28 9.24 -16.80 -1.63
N ARG A 29 9.71 -15.60 -1.29
CA ARG A 29 10.69 -15.36 -0.21
C ARG A 29 10.08 -15.37 1.20
N GLY A 30 8.78 -15.65 1.32
CA GLY A 30 8.10 -15.83 2.61
C GLY A 30 7.45 -14.55 3.17
N PHE A 31 7.33 -13.48 2.37
CA PHE A 31 6.58 -12.30 2.79
C PHE A 31 5.06 -12.51 2.59
N ALA A 32 4.26 -11.89 3.47
CA ALA A 32 2.87 -11.61 3.16
C ALA A 32 2.83 -10.30 2.35
N VAL A 33 2.20 -10.31 1.18
CA VAL A 33 2.23 -9.17 0.25
C VAL A 33 0.81 -8.76 -0.11
N GLU A 34 0.46 -7.54 0.27
CA GLU A 34 -0.84 -6.90 0.02
C GLU A 34 -0.62 -5.66 -0.84
N ALA A 35 -1.57 -5.35 -1.72
CA ALA A 35 -1.52 -4.17 -2.56
C ALA A 35 -2.94 -3.73 -2.94
N LEU A 36 -3.19 -2.43 -2.89
CA LEU A 36 -4.41 -1.86 -3.47
C LEU A 36 -4.25 -1.86 -5.00
N GLU A 37 -5.22 -2.41 -5.73
CA GLU A 37 -5.07 -2.58 -7.19
C GLU A 37 -5.02 -1.23 -7.93
N MET A 38 -5.89 -0.29 -7.54
CA MET A 38 -5.96 1.05 -8.12
C MET A 38 -6.35 2.10 -7.07
N PHE A 39 -5.58 3.18 -6.96
CA PHE A 39 -5.94 4.37 -6.19
C PHE A 39 -6.96 5.26 -6.91
N GLY A 40 -7.80 5.96 -6.14
CA GLY A 40 -8.67 7.04 -6.62
C GLY A 40 -9.84 6.58 -7.50
N HIS A 41 -10.14 5.28 -7.50
CA HIS A 41 -11.27 4.70 -8.23
C HIS A 41 -12.50 4.48 -7.33
N ASP A 42 -12.30 4.49 -6.01
CA ASP A 42 -13.40 4.54 -5.05
C ASP A 42 -13.89 5.99 -4.90
N PRO A 43 -15.18 6.28 -5.14
CA PRO A 43 -15.75 7.63 -5.01
C PRO A 43 -15.57 8.27 -3.62
N ARG A 44 -15.30 7.48 -2.58
CA ARG A 44 -15.01 7.97 -1.22
C ARG A 44 -13.68 8.71 -1.13
N TYR A 45 -12.74 8.45 -2.05
CA TYR A 45 -11.39 9.02 -2.05
C TYR A 45 -11.11 9.79 -3.35
N PRO A 46 -11.83 10.90 -3.62
CA PRO A 46 -11.66 11.64 -4.86
C PRO A 46 -10.23 12.20 -4.98
N VAL A 47 -9.64 12.10 -6.18
CA VAL A 47 -8.30 12.64 -6.45
C VAL A 47 -8.32 14.17 -6.34
N SER A 48 -7.43 14.73 -5.53
CA SER A 48 -7.27 16.17 -5.34
C SER A 48 -5.80 16.57 -5.26
N SER A 49 -5.52 17.87 -5.30
CA SER A 49 -4.16 18.41 -5.14
C SER A 49 -3.49 17.86 -3.88
N ASN A 50 -2.22 17.47 -4.01
CA ASN A 50 -1.39 16.86 -2.96
C ASN A 50 -1.92 15.52 -2.40
N TRP A 51 -2.92 14.92 -3.04
CA TRP A 51 -3.41 13.56 -2.78
C TRP A 51 -3.81 13.20 -1.32
N PRO A 52 -4.35 14.11 -0.49
CA PRO A 52 -4.71 13.77 0.89
C PRO A 52 -5.74 12.63 1.00
N ASN A 53 -6.64 12.52 0.02
CA ASN A 53 -7.65 11.47 -0.03
C ASN A 53 -7.07 10.11 -0.42
N LEU A 54 -6.03 10.08 -1.27
CA LEU A 54 -5.35 8.83 -1.61
C LEU A 54 -4.45 8.34 -0.47
N VAL A 55 -3.89 9.28 0.32
CA VAL A 55 -3.23 8.94 1.57
C VAL A 55 -4.23 8.30 2.54
N GLN A 56 -5.43 8.85 2.65
CA GLN A 56 -6.48 8.26 3.49
C GLN A 56 -6.93 6.88 2.96
N GLU A 57 -7.11 6.73 1.65
CA GLU A 57 -7.42 5.45 1.01
C GLU A 57 -6.37 4.38 1.36
N LEU A 58 -5.07 4.73 1.32
CA LEU A 58 -3.99 3.83 1.71
C LEU A 58 -4.07 3.49 3.20
N ILE A 59 -4.32 4.45 4.08
CA ILE A 59 -4.44 4.20 5.53
C ILE A 59 -5.61 3.24 5.81
N ASP A 60 -6.78 3.51 5.21
CA ASP A 60 -7.99 2.70 5.40
C ASP A 60 -7.84 1.29 4.82
N PHE A 61 -7.01 1.12 3.78
CA PHE A 61 -6.60 -0.18 3.27
C PHE A 61 -5.64 -0.89 4.23
N VAL A 62 -4.63 -0.20 4.77
CA VAL A 62 -3.54 -0.79 5.56
C VAL A 62 -3.95 -1.18 6.97
N GLN A 63 -4.71 -0.34 7.68
CA GLN A 63 -5.04 -0.56 9.08
C GLN A 63 -5.72 -1.91 9.38
N PRO A 64 -6.80 -2.32 8.68
CA PRO A 64 -7.41 -3.62 8.93
C PRO A 64 -6.48 -4.79 8.59
N ILE A 65 -5.60 -4.62 7.61
CA ILE A 65 -4.59 -5.62 7.23
C ILE A 65 -3.56 -5.76 8.34
N ALA A 66 -2.97 -4.65 8.80
CA ALA A 66 -2.00 -4.64 9.89
C ALA A 66 -2.59 -5.29 11.17
N ALA A 67 -3.84 -4.97 11.50
CA ALA A 67 -4.56 -5.58 12.62
C ALA A 67 -4.73 -7.10 12.44
N ARG A 68 -5.12 -7.56 11.23
CA ARG A 68 -5.25 -8.99 10.92
C ARG A 68 -3.93 -9.76 11.06
N TYR A 69 -2.81 -9.15 10.67
CA TYR A 69 -1.49 -9.77 10.77
C TYR A 69 -0.83 -9.59 12.14
N GLY A 70 -1.33 -8.70 13.00
CA GLY A 70 -0.77 -8.43 14.32
C GLY A 70 0.65 -7.85 14.28
N GLN A 71 1.03 -7.17 13.19
CA GLN A 71 2.37 -6.63 12.99
C GLN A 71 2.34 -5.36 12.13
N ARG A 72 3.37 -4.52 12.29
CA ARG A 72 3.57 -3.33 11.46
C ARG A 72 3.99 -3.74 10.04
N PRO A 73 3.37 -3.17 8.99
CA PRO A 73 3.76 -3.44 7.62
C PRO A 73 5.03 -2.68 7.24
N PHE A 74 5.84 -3.27 6.35
CA PHE A 74 6.76 -2.52 5.51
C PHE A 74 5.95 -1.86 4.38
N LEU A 75 6.00 -0.54 4.30
CA LEU A 75 5.40 0.19 3.18
C LEU A 75 6.44 0.36 2.07
N ILE A 76 6.15 -0.18 0.90
CA ILE A 76 7.00 -0.07 -0.30
C ILE A 76 6.17 0.59 -1.38
N GLY A 77 6.73 1.52 -2.16
CA GLY A 77 5.99 2.08 -3.27
C GLY A 77 6.85 2.67 -4.38
N HIS A 78 6.30 2.67 -5.59
CA HIS A 78 6.94 3.25 -6.77
C HIS A 78 6.37 4.65 -7.06
N SER A 79 7.24 5.65 -7.21
CA SER A 79 6.86 7.02 -7.57
C SER A 79 5.73 7.57 -6.68
N LEU A 80 4.54 7.87 -7.23
CA LEU A 80 3.34 8.28 -6.47
C LEU A 80 3.08 7.36 -5.28
N GLY A 81 3.08 6.04 -5.48
CA GLY A 81 2.83 5.09 -4.41
C GLY A 81 3.86 5.17 -3.28
N GLY A 82 5.13 5.48 -3.59
CA GLY A 82 6.16 5.71 -2.58
C GLY A 82 5.88 6.96 -1.74
N LEU A 83 5.45 8.05 -2.39
CA LEU A 83 5.04 9.27 -1.68
C LEU A 83 3.79 9.05 -0.82
N LEU A 84 2.78 8.35 -1.33
CA LEU A 84 1.58 8.01 -0.56
C LEU A 84 1.95 7.17 0.68
N SER A 85 2.81 6.18 0.52
CA SER A 85 3.32 5.35 1.62
C SER A 85 4.06 6.17 2.68
N LEU A 86 4.92 7.10 2.27
CA LEU A 86 5.62 8.00 3.20
C LEU A 86 4.65 8.91 3.96
N MET A 87 3.69 9.51 3.25
CA MET A 87 2.69 10.40 3.87
C MET A 87 1.74 9.64 4.80
N ALA A 88 1.38 8.40 4.46
CA ALA A 88 0.58 7.53 5.32
C ALA A 88 1.33 7.19 6.60
N ALA A 89 2.61 6.77 6.51
CA ALA A 89 3.45 6.51 7.68
C ALA A 89 3.66 7.75 8.55
N ALA A 90 3.78 8.94 7.95
CA ALA A 90 3.90 10.19 8.70
C ALA A 90 2.61 10.56 9.46
N ARG A 91 1.43 10.18 8.93
CA ARG A 91 0.13 10.44 9.56
C ARG A 91 -0.23 9.39 10.61
N VAL A 92 0.14 8.13 10.37
CA VAL A 92 -0.12 6.98 11.25
C VAL A 92 1.23 6.27 11.47
N PRO A 93 2.05 6.75 12.43
CA PRO A 93 3.40 6.21 12.65
C PRO A 93 3.40 4.87 13.38
N ASP A 94 2.26 4.43 13.92
CA ASP A 94 2.09 3.22 14.73
C ASP A 94 1.51 2.02 13.98
#